data_AF-A0A658YY11-F1
#
_entry.id   AF-A0A658YY11-F1
#
_cell.length_a   1.000
_cell.length_b   1.000
_cell.length_c   1.000
_cell.angle_alpha   90.00
_cell.angle_beta   90.00
_cell.angle_gamma   90.00
#
_symmetry.space_group_name_H-M   'P 1'
#
loop_
_entity.id
_entity.type
_entity.pdbx_description
1 polymer ?
#
loop_
_entity_poly.entity_id
_entity_poly.type
_entity_poly.pdbx_seq_one_letter_code
_entity_poly.pdbx_strand_id
1 'polypeptide(L)'
;MHNEHRLIADVVCFPGCHINHLTPRTLDIDRVQSMMPECGIEPKILIEGPPRREVPILLRQTSFKALEETVLFAGQKQGTHTARFGEIEQRGVALTPKGRQLYDDLLRNAGTGQDNLTHQMHLQETFRTFPDSEFLMRQQGLAWFRYRLTPSGEAHRQAIHPGDDPQPLIERGWVVAQPITYEDFLPVSAAGIFQSNLGNETQTRSHGNASREAFEQALGCPVLDEFQLYQEAEERSKRRCGLL
;
A
#
# COMPACT_ATOMS: atom_id res chain seq x y z
N MET A 1 -2.52 -11.67 30.01
CA MET A 1 -1.97 -11.22 28.71
C MET A 1 -3.06 -11.06 27.65
N HIS A 2 -3.90 -12.08 27.37
CA HIS A 2 -4.97 -11.93 26.37
C HIS A 2 -5.95 -10.78 26.66
N ASN A 3 -6.32 -10.60 27.94
CA ASN A 3 -7.19 -9.49 28.40
C ASN A 3 -6.49 -8.11 28.43
N GLU A 4 -5.16 -8.06 28.31
CA GLU A 4 -4.40 -6.80 28.26
C GLU A 4 -4.29 -6.29 26.82
N HIS A 5 -3.75 -7.13 25.93
CA HIS A 5 -3.76 -6.91 24.48
C HIS A 5 -3.46 -8.24 23.78
N ARG A 6 -4.35 -8.66 22.86
CA ARG A 6 -4.26 -9.97 22.20
C ARG A 6 -2.94 -10.16 21.43
N LEU A 7 -2.38 -9.10 20.84
CA LEU A 7 -1.04 -9.10 20.21
C LEU A 7 0.10 -9.50 21.16
N ILE A 8 0.05 -9.08 22.44
CA ILE A 8 1.12 -9.41 23.40
C ILE A 8 1.14 -10.92 23.65
N ALA A 9 -0.03 -11.54 23.77
CA ALA A 9 -0.13 -12.99 23.91
C ALA A 9 0.39 -13.71 22.65
N ASP A 10 0.10 -13.19 21.47
CA ASP A 10 0.56 -13.75 20.19
C ASP A 10 2.09 -13.71 20.03
N VAL A 11 2.74 -12.65 20.52
CA VAL A 11 4.20 -12.51 20.47
C VAL A 11 4.91 -13.30 21.57
N VAL A 12 4.39 -13.28 22.81
CA VAL A 12 5.11 -13.78 23.99
C VAL A 12 4.81 -15.25 24.30
N CYS A 13 3.65 -15.78 23.91
CA CYS A 13 3.21 -17.12 24.32
C CYS A 13 3.54 -18.23 23.32
N PHE A 14 4.20 -17.92 22.20
CA PHE A 14 4.59 -18.92 21.18
C PHE A 14 6.12 -19.10 21.13
N PRO A 15 6.61 -20.28 20.70
CA PRO A 15 8.05 -20.56 20.64
C PRO A 15 8.88 -19.63 19.73
N GLY A 16 8.23 -18.91 18.81
CA GLY A 16 8.89 -18.00 17.88
C GLY A 16 7.91 -17.15 17.08
N CYS A 17 8.44 -16.37 16.14
CA CYS A 17 7.66 -15.52 15.23
C CYS A 17 7.05 -16.35 14.10
N HIS A 18 5.84 -16.87 14.34
CA HIS A 18 5.09 -17.54 13.31
C HIS A 18 4.57 -16.54 12.25
N ILE A 19 4.19 -17.04 11.07
CA ILE A 19 3.61 -16.21 10.01
C ILE A 19 2.26 -15.67 10.49
N ASN A 20 2.10 -14.34 10.48
CA ASN A 20 0.82 -13.71 10.79
C ASN A 20 -0.16 -13.89 9.61
N HIS A 21 0.30 -13.56 8.40
CA HIS A 21 -0.39 -13.76 7.14
C HIS A 21 0.62 -13.81 5.97
N LEU A 22 0.21 -14.37 4.84
CA LEU A 22 0.90 -14.23 3.54
C LEU A 22 -0.10 -13.64 2.55
N THR A 23 0.23 -12.47 2.01
CA THR A 23 -0.67 -11.67 1.18
C THR A 23 -0.32 -11.83 -0.29
N PRO A 24 -1.16 -12.47 -1.12
CA PRO A 24 -0.95 -12.51 -2.55
C PRO A 24 -1.37 -11.19 -3.22
N ARG A 25 -0.77 -10.89 -4.38
CA ARG A 25 -1.12 -9.74 -5.21
C ARG A 25 -2.22 -10.09 -6.21
N THR A 26 -3.28 -9.28 -6.27
CA THR A 26 -4.29 -9.29 -7.34
C THR A 26 -4.22 -8.04 -8.21
N LEU A 27 -4.76 -8.14 -9.43
CA LEU A 27 -4.95 -7.00 -10.34
C LEU A 27 -6.29 -6.29 -10.11
N ASP A 28 -7.30 -6.99 -9.61
CA ASP A 28 -8.62 -6.43 -9.29
C ASP A 28 -9.11 -6.99 -7.94
N ILE A 29 -8.96 -6.19 -6.89
CA ILE A 29 -9.37 -6.56 -5.53
C ILE A 29 -10.88 -6.59 -5.38
N ASP A 30 -11.63 -5.76 -6.12
CA ASP A 30 -13.10 -5.75 -6.06
C ASP A 30 -13.64 -7.07 -6.61
N ARG A 31 -13.06 -7.56 -7.71
CA ARG A 31 -13.40 -8.85 -8.29
C ARG A 31 -13.06 -10.00 -7.35
N VAL A 32 -11.87 -10.00 -6.75
CA VAL A 32 -11.48 -11.04 -5.79
C VAL A 32 -12.41 -11.03 -4.56
N GLN A 33 -12.71 -9.88 -3.98
CA GLN A 33 -13.62 -9.76 -2.84
C GLN A 33 -15.02 -10.33 -3.17
N SER A 34 -15.54 -10.08 -4.39
CA SER A 34 -16.83 -10.62 -4.82
C SER A 34 -16.85 -12.15 -4.97
N MET A 35 -15.71 -12.77 -5.32
CA MET A 35 -15.60 -14.23 -5.52
C MET A 35 -15.24 -14.99 -4.25
N MET A 36 -14.73 -14.31 -3.22
CA MET A 36 -14.33 -14.95 -1.95
C MET A 36 -15.45 -15.78 -1.32
N PRO A 37 -16.71 -15.29 -1.20
CA PRO A 37 -17.81 -16.09 -0.63
C PRO A 37 -18.14 -17.35 -1.44
N GLU A 38 -18.02 -17.30 -2.77
CA GLU A 38 -18.23 -18.46 -3.65
C GLU A 38 -17.18 -19.57 -3.40
N CYS A 39 -16.02 -19.19 -2.85
CA CYS A 39 -14.93 -20.07 -2.47
C CYS A 39 -14.88 -20.37 -0.95
N GLY A 40 -15.93 -20.01 -0.18
CA GLY A 40 -16.00 -20.27 1.26
C GLY A 40 -15.16 -19.33 2.12
N ILE A 41 -14.71 -18.20 1.58
CA ILE A 41 -13.97 -17.15 2.30
C ILE A 41 -14.92 -15.99 2.58
N GLU A 42 -15.04 -15.60 3.86
CA GLU A 42 -15.84 -14.43 4.25
C GLU A 42 -14.92 -13.20 4.45
N PRO A 43 -14.82 -12.30 3.46
CA PRO A 43 -14.00 -11.11 3.61
C PRO A 43 -14.65 -10.06 4.49
N LYS A 44 -13.82 -9.23 5.12
CA LYS A 44 -14.29 -7.95 5.62
C LYS A 44 -14.85 -7.14 4.45
N ILE A 45 -15.96 -6.46 4.71
CA ILE A 45 -16.61 -5.59 3.72
C ILE A 45 -15.69 -4.40 3.38
N LEU A 46 -14.96 -3.90 4.38
CA LEU A 46 -14.08 -2.74 4.21
C LEU A 46 -12.83 -3.11 3.40
N ILE A 47 -12.56 -2.32 2.36
CA ILE A 47 -11.28 -2.28 1.66
C ILE A 47 -10.53 -1.04 2.13
N GLU A 48 -9.32 -1.25 2.65
CA GLU A 48 -8.41 -0.19 3.06
C GLU A 48 -7.66 0.38 1.86
N GLY A 49 -7.25 1.64 1.95
CA GLY A 49 -6.55 2.36 0.88
C GLY A 49 -7.45 3.33 0.10
N PRO A 50 -7.02 3.78 -1.09
CA PRO A 50 -7.85 4.62 -1.95
C PRO A 50 -9.07 3.85 -2.48
N PRO A 51 -10.10 4.55 -2.99
CA PRO A 51 -11.19 3.91 -3.69
C PRO A 51 -10.72 3.29 -5.02
N ARG A 52 -11.61 2.60 -5.73
CA ARG A 52 -11.36 2.12 -7.10
C ARG A 52 -11.03 3.30 -8.02
N ARG A 53 -10.03 3.09 -8.89
CA ARG A 53 -9.45 4.09 -9.81
C ARG A 53 -8.98 3.43 -11.11
N GLU A 54 -8.95 4.19 -12.19
CA GLU A 54 -8.36 3.77 -13.47
C GLU A 54 -6.83 3.68 -13.38
N VAL A 55 -6.20 4.59 -12.63
CA VAL A 55 -4.78 4.53 -12.28
C VAL A 55 -4.67 4.29 -10.76
N PRO A 56 -4.55 3.02 -10.32
CA PRO A 56 -4.41 2.70 -8.91
C PRO A 56 -3.18 3.37 -8.30
N ILE A 57 -3.32 3.92 -7.09
CA ILE A 57 -2.24 4.55 -6.32
C ILE A 57 -2.00 3.78 -5.03
N LEU A 58 -0.76 3.78 -4.53
CA LEU A 58 -0.37 3.05 -3.31
C LEU A 58 -0.81 1.58 -3.40
N LEU A 59 -1.63 1.11 -2.45
CA LEU A 59 -2.25 -0.20 -2.50
C LEU A 59 -3.67 -0.15 -1.91
N ARG A 60 -4.48 -1.13 -2.31
CA ARG A 60 -5.77 -1.45 -1.69
C ARG A 60 -5.68 -2.84 -1.08
N GLN A 61 -6.27 -3.05 0.10
CA GLN A 61 -6.24 -4.35 0.76
C GLN A 61 -7.47 -4.66 1.60
N THR A 62 -7.73 -5.93 1.84
CA THR A 62 -8.76 -6.39 2.77
C THR A 62 -8.34 -7.72 3.41
N SER A 63 -8.91 -8.01 4.59
CA SER A 63 -8.61 -9.22 5.35
C SER A 63 -9.85 -10.10 5.54
N PHE A 64 -9.61 -11.37 5.86
CA PHE A 64 -10.65 -12.37 6.09
C PHE A 64 -10.20 -13.34 7.18
N LYS A 65 -11.15 -14.00 7.84
CA LYS A 65 -10.83 -15.08 8.78
C LYS A 65 -10.47 -16.33 7.97
N ALA A 66 -9.24 -16.83 8.13
CA ALA A 66 -8.73 -17.94 7.35
C ALA A 66 -8.90 -19.29 8.06
N LEU A 67 -8.55 -19.36 9.35
CA LEU A 67 -8.57 -20.61 10.13
C LEU A 67 -8.71 -20.32 11.63
N GLU A 68 -9.32 -21.24 12.38
CA GLU A 68 -9.18 -21.29 13.84
C GLU A 68 -8.18 -22.37 14.23
N GLU A 69 -7.16 -21.99 14.99
CA GLU A 69 -6.14 -22.92 15.49
C GLU A 69 -6.34 -23.17 16.99
N THR A 70 -6.21 -24.44 17.39
CA THR A 70 -6.21 -24.83 18.80
C THR A 70 -4.84 -24.56 19.42
N VAL A 71 -4.81 -23.83 20.53
CA VAL A 71 -3.60 -23.61 21.32
C VAL A 71 -3.55 -24.63 22.46
N LEU A 72 -2.44 -25.38 22.56
CA LEU A 72 -2.22 -26.36 23.63
C LEU A 72 -1.28 -25.79 24.68
N PHE A 73 -1.63 -25.93 25.95
CA PHE A 73 -0.77 -25.59 27.09
C PHE A 73 -0.17 -26.85 27.70
N ALA A 74 1.04 -26.74 28.24
CA ALA A 74 1.67 -27.83 29.00
C ALA A 74 0.75 -28.27 30.16
N GLY A 75 0.55 -29.58 30.31
CA GLY A 75 -0.39 -30.14 31.29
C GLY A 75 -1.80 -30.46 30.77
N GLN A 76 -1.99 -30.54 29.45
CA GLN A 76 -3.19 -31.07 28.77
C GLN A 76 -4.53 -30.40 29.12
N LYS A 77 -4.52 -29.12 29.49
CA LYS A 77 -5.75 -28.32 29.46
C LYS A 77 -5.96 -27.85 28.03
N GLN A 78 -7.10 -28.22 27.45
CA GLN A 78 -7.53 -27.69 26.15
C GLN A 78 -7.57 -26.16 26.26
N GLY A 79 -6.68 -25.48 25.53
CA GLY A 79 -6.58 -24.02 25.53
C GLY A 79 -7.59 -23.37 24.57
N THR A 80 -7.68 -22.05 24.64
CA THR A 80 -8.55 -21.23 23.79
C THR A 80 -8.08 -21.17 22.34
N HIS A 81 -9.01 -21.00 21.40
CA HIS A 81 -8.72 -20.83 19.97
C HIS A 81 -8.08 -19.47 19.66
N THR A 82 -7.10 -19.45 18.75
CA THR A 82 -6.65 -18.22 18.08
C THR A 82 -7.11 -18.23 16.63
N ALA A 83 -7.56 -17.08 16.13
CA ALA A 83 -7.96 -16.94 14.73
C ALA A 83 -6.76 -16.49 13.89
N ARG A 84 -6.49 -17.21 12.80
CA ARG A 84 -5.59 -16.79 11.72
C ARG A 84 -6.38 -15.96 10.73
N PHE A 85 -5.79 -14.85 10.31
CA PHE A 85 -6.37 -13.99 9.30
C PHE A 85 -5.57 -14.11 8.00
N GLY A 86 -6.28 -14.15 6.88
CA GLY A 86 -5.71 -13.99 5.56
C GLY A 86 -5.89 -12.56 5.09
N GLU A 87 -5.10 -12.17 4.09
CA GLU A 87 -5.14 -10.85 3.49
C GLU A 87 -4.96 -10.97 1.97
N ILE A 88 -5.47 -9.99 1.23
CA ILE A 88 -5.29 -9.83 -0.21
C ILE A 88 -4.99 -8.37 -0.52
N GLU A 89 -4.08 -8.11 -1.45
CA GLU A 89 -3.70 -6.74 -1.84
C GLU A 89 -3.69 -6.51 -3.35
N GLN A 90 -3.98 -5.28 -3.76
CA GLN A 90 -3.78 -4.75 -5.11
C GLN A 90 -2.83 -3.56 -5.04
N ARG A 91 -1.67 -3.68 -5.69
CA ARG A 91 -0.63 -2.63 -5.71
C ARG A 91 -0.72 -1.76 -6.96
N GLY A 92 -0.82 -0.45 -6.74
CA GLY A 92 -0.80 0.62 -7.72
C GLY A 92 0.56 1.31 -7.84
N VAL A 93 0.55 2.57 -8.27
CA VAL A 93 1.76 3.39 -8.44
C VAL A 93 2.23 4.03 -7.12
N ALA A 94 3.55 4.10 -6.94
CA ALA A 94 4.20 4.82 -5.87
C ALA A 94 4.02 6.33 -6.03
N LEU A 95 3.69 7.01 -4.93
CA LEU A 95 3.46 8.46 -4.91
C LEU A 95 4.73 9.22 -4.56
N THR A 96 4.85 10.44 -5.08
CA THR A 96 5.83 11.41 -4.59
C THR A 96 5.39 11.95 -3.22
N PRO A 97 6.24 12.69 -2.48
CA PRO A 97 5.80 13.38 -1.26
C PRO A 97 4.56 14.27 -1.50
N LYS A 98 4.50 14.96 -2.65
CA LYS A 98 3.35 15.78 -3.04
C LYS A 98 2.08 14.95 -3.26
N GLY A 99 2.20 13.83 -3.99
CA GLY A 99 1.07 12.92 -4.19
C GLY A 99 0.60 12.28 -2.90
N ARG A 100 1.53 11.92 -2.01
CA ARG A 100 1.24 11.35 -0.69
C ARG A 100 0.50 12.36 0.19
N GLN A 101 0.94 13.62 0.22
CA GLN A 101 0.26 14.68 0.94
C GLN A 101 -1.18 14.88 0.44
N LEU A 102 -1.38 14.94 -0.88
CA LEU A 102 -2.73 15.03 -1.46
C LEU A 102 -3.60 13.83 -1.06
N TYR A 103 -3.05 12.62 -1.14
CA TYR A 103 -3.75 11.41 -0.67
C TYR A 103 -4.17 11.54 0.80
N ASP A 104 -3.25 11.96 1.68
CA ASP A 104 -3.50 12.04 3.12
C ASP A 104 -4.57 13.08 3.45
N ASP A 105 -4.53 14.23 2.79
CA ASP A 105 -5.53 15.28 2.97
C ASP A 105 -6.91 14.83 2.47
N LEU A 106 -6.99 14.13 1.33
CA LEU A 106 -8.24 13.57 0.82
C LEU A 106 -8.79 12.47 1.72
N LEU A 107 -7.93 11.59 2.24
CA LEU A 107 -8.35 10.55 3.19
C LEU A 107 -8.85 11.16 4.51
N ARG A 108 -8.19 12.21 5.01
CA ARG A 108 -8.64 12.95 6.19
C ARG A 108 -9.98 13.62 5.96
N ASN A 109 -10.19 14.21 4.78
CA ASN A 109 -11.43 14.89 4.41
C ASN A 109 -12.61 13.90 4.26
N ALA A 110 -12.36 12.71 3.73
CA ALA A 110 -13.36 11.65 3.63
C ALA A 110 -13.79 11.11 5.01
N GLY A 111 -12.96 11.28 6.04
CA GLY A 111 -13.24 10.88 7.41
C GLY A 111 -13.46 9.37 7.58
N THR A 112 -14.13 9.01 8.68
CA THR A 112 -14.55 7.64 8.97
C THR A 112 -16.07 7.57 8.86
N GLY A 113 -16.58 6.68 8.02
CA GLY A 113 -18.03 6.46 7.92
C GLY A 113 -18.52 5.45 8.94
N GLN A 114 -19.77 5.59 9.37
CA GLN A 114 -20.44 4.62 10.25
C GLN A 114 -20.90 3.36 9.49
N ASP A 115 -21.10 3.48 8.18
CA ASP A 115 -21.51 2.42 7.26
C ASP A 115 -20.53 2.31 6.09
N ASN A 116 -20.17 1.09 5.71
CA ASN A 116 -19.15 0.82 4.69
C ASN A 116 -19.57 1.31 3.30
N LEU A 117 -20.83 1.16 2.92
CA LEU A 117 -21.30 1.57 1.59
C LEU A 117 -21.25 3.08 1.45
N THR A 118 -21.79 3.79 2.44
CA THR A 118 -21.80 5.24 2.50
C THR A 118 -20.39 5.82 2.57
N HIS A 119 -19.50 5.19 3.35
CA HIS A 119 -18.09 5.58 3.43
C HIS A 119 -17.38 5.44 2.08
N GLN A 120 -17.56 4.31 1.39
CA GLN A 120 -16.92 4.07 0.10
C GLN A 120 -17.43 5.03 -0.98
N MET A 121 -18.72 5.35 -0.99
CA MET A 121 -19.27 6.36 -1.91
C MET A 121 -18.68 7.75 -1.64
N HIS A 122 -18.57 8.15 -0.37
CA HIS A 122 -17.99 9.43 0.00
C HIS A 122 -16.47 9.50 -0.28
N LEU A 123 -15.77 8.39 -0.07
CA LEU A 123 -14.36 8.23 -0.40
C LEU A 123 -14.14 8.37 -1.91
N GLN A 124 -14.97 7.72 -2.74
CA GLN A 124 -14.95 7.86 -4.19
C GLN A 124 -15.17 9.31 -4.64
N GLU A 125 -16.17 10.00 -4.07
CA GLU A 125 -16.43 11.41 -4.40
C GLU A 125 -15.24 12.29 -4.05
N THR A 126 -14.70 12.16 -2.84
CA THR A 126 -13.58 12.96 -2.36
C THR A 126 -12.34 12.77 -3.24
N PHE A 127 -12.06 11.53 -3.64
CA PHE A 127 -10.91 11.18 -4.47
C PHE A 127 -11.04 11.54 -5.95
N ARG A 128 -12.18 12.08 -6.42
CA ARG A 128 -12.26 12.73 -7.75
C ARG A 128 -11.28 13.88 -7.90
N THR A 129 -10.89 14.49 -6.79
CA THR A 129 -9.86 15.54 -6.73
C THR A 129 -8.47 15.02 -7.10
N PHE A 130 -8.19 13.73 -6.87
CA PHE A 130 -6.92 13.13 -7.23
C PHE A 130 -6.93 12.76 -8.74
N PRO A 131 -6.02 13.30 -9.57
CA PRO A 131 -6.01 13.04 -11.02
C PRO A 131 -5.93 11.56 -11.37
N ASP A 132 -6.87 11.05 -12.17
CA ASP A 132 -6.96 9.62 -12.54
C ASP A 132 -6.47 9.34 -13.96
N SER A 133 -5.36 9.98 -14.32
CA SER A 133 -4.64 9.69 -15.57
C SER A 133 -3.14 9.76 -15.34
N GLU A 134 -2.39 8.83 -15.93
CA GLU A 134 -0.94 8.79 -15.83
C GLU A 134 -0.30 10.09 -16.32
N PHE A 135 -0.89 10.72 -17.34
CA PHE A 135 -0.48 12.02 -17.87
C PHE A 135 -0.53 13.12 -16.80
N LEU A 136 -1.71 13.35 -16.21
CA LEU A 136 -1.87 14.42 -15.21
C LEU A 136 -1.05 14.13 -13.95
N MET A 137 -0.96 12.87 -13.53
CA MET A 137 -0.16 12.48 -12.37
C MET A 137 1.33 12.73 -12.59
N ARG A 138 1.85 12.45 -13.78
CA ARG A 138 3.24 12.78 -14.15
C ARG A 138 3.45 14.29 -14.24
N GLN A 139 2.59 15.00 -14.98
CA GLN A 139 2.69 16.44 -15.20
C GLN A 139 2.66 17.22 -13.87
N GLN A 140 1.83 16.78 -12.92
CA GLN A 140 1.71 17.42 -11.62
C GLN A 140 2.71 16.91 -10.58
N GLY A 141 3.58 15.95 -10.94
CA GLY A 141 4.58 15.36 -10.05
C GLY A 141 3.96 14.65 -8.85
N LEU A 142 2.87 13.90 -9.05
CA LEU A 142 2.14 13.20 -8.00
C LEU A 142 2.58 11.74 -7.82
N ALA A 143 3.13 11.13 -8.86
CA ALA A 143 3.56 9.74 -8.84
C ALA A 143 4.89 9.55 -9.56
N TRP A 144 5.57 8.45 -9.24
CA TRP A 144 6.86 8.10 -9.81
C TRP A 144 6.71 7.26 -11.07
N PHE A 145 7.52 7.56 -12.09
CA PHE A 145 7.49 6.88 -13.38
C PHE A 145 8.87 6.39 -13.80
N ARG A 146 8.88 5.24 -14.46
CA ARG A 146 10.05 4.67 -15.12
C ARG A 146 10.00 5.00 -16.60
N TYR A 147 11.01 5.69 -17.09
CA TYR A 147 11.14 6.07 -18.48
C TYR A 147 11.97 5.04 -19.24
N ARG A 148 11.54 4.70 -20.45
CA ARG A 148 12.32 3.89 -21.40
C ARG A 148 12.19 4.46 -22.81
N LEU A 149 13.24 4.35 -23.59
CA LEU A 149 13.18 4.60 -25.02
C LEU A 149 12.43 3.46 -25.71
N THR A 150 11.61 3.81 -26.69
CA THR A 150 11.05 2.85 -27.64
C THR A 150 12.08 2.56 -28.74
N PRO A 151 11.87 1.53 -29.59
CA PRO A 151 12.73 1.33 -30.74
C PRO A 151 12.84 2.56 -31.66
N SER A 152 11.75 3.32 -31.80
CA SER A 152 11.75 4.59 -32.53
C SER A 152 12.57 5.66 -31.82
N GLY A 153 12.45 5.77 -30.50
CA GLY A 153 13.24 6.70 -29.70
C GLY A 153 14.74 6.41 -29.74
N GLU A 154 15.13 5.14 -29.79
CA GLU A 154 16.55 4.76 -29.93
C GLU A 154 17.14 5.21 -31.27
N ALA A 155 16.38 5.12 -32.36
CA ALA A 155 16.80 5.65 -33.65
C ALA A 155 16.98 7.19 -33.64
N HIS A 156 16.29 7.89 -32.74
CA HIS A 156 16.34 9.35 -32.59
C HIS A 156 17.08 9.79 -31.32
N ARG A 157 17.93 8.93 -30.74
CA ARG A 157 18.60 9.19 -29.45
C ARG A 157 19.41 10.48 -29.42
N GLN A 158 20.01 10.86 -30.56
CA GLN A 158 20.79 12.10 -30.68
C GLN A 158 19.93 13.37 -30.57
N ALA A 159 18.61 13.27 -30.77
CA ALA A 159 17.65 14.36 -30.67
C ALA A 159 17.02 14.49 -29.28
N ILE A 160 17.47 13.69 -28.31
CA ILE A 160 17.01 13.72 -26.91
C ILE A 160 18.16 14.26 -26.06
N HIS A 161 17.88 15.31 -25.30
CA HIS A 161 18.87 16.03 -24.52
C HIS A 161 18.53 16.05 -23.02
N PRO A 162 19.56 16.13 -22.15
CA PRO A 162 19.34 16.27 -20.72
C PRO A 162 18.52 17.53 -20.41
N GLY A 163 17.50 17.39 -19.56
CA GLY A 163 16.56 18.46 -19.21
C GLY A 163 15.37 18.61 -20.15
N ASP A 164 15.28 17.83 -21.25
CA ASP A 164 14.09 17.81 -22.10
C ASP A 164 12.84 17.41 -21.30
N ASP A 165 11.73 18.07 -21.59
CA ASP A 165 10.41 17.62 -21.13
C ASP A 165 10.11 16.24 -21.78
N PRO A 166 9.88 15.17 -20.99
CA PRO A 166 9.55 13.88 -21.55
C PRO A 166 8.19 13.86 -22.28
N GLN A 167 7.28 14.82 -22.03
CA GLN A 167 5.93 14.77 -22.59
C GLN A 167 5.89 14.81 -24.13
N PRO A 168 6.55 15.77 -24.83
CA PRO A 168 6.63 15.73 -26.30
C PRO A 168 7.26 14.45 -26.85
N LEU A 169 8.22 13.86 -26.13
CA LEU A 169 8.89 12.62 -26.54
C LEU A 169 7.97 11.41 -26.38
N ILE A 170 7.08 11.43 -25.38
CA ILE A 170 6.03 10.43 -25.20
C ILE A 170 4.98 10.53 -26.30
N GLU A 171 4.54 11.75 -26.65
CA GLU A 171 3.57 11.98 -27.73
C GLU A 171 4.09 11.55 -29.11
N ARG A 172 5.39 11.72 -29.37
CA ARG A 172 6.08 11.19 -30.56
C ARG A 172 6.27 9.67 -30.53
N GLY A 173 5.99 9.02 -29.40
CA GLY A 173 6.23 7.60 -29.19
C GLY A 173 7.71 7.23 -29.11
N TRP A 174 8.60 8.18 -28.78
CA TRP A 174 10.04 7.95 -28.61
C TRP A 174 10.38 7.49 -27.20
N VAL A 175 9.67 8.03 -26.21
CA VAL A 175 9.78 7.64 -24.80
C VAL A 175 8.45 7.03 -24.37
N VAL A 176 8.48 6.10 -23.43
CA VAL A 176 7.28 5.69 -22.70
C VAL A 176 7.56 5.77 -21.20
N ALA A 177 6.63 6.36 -20.47
CA ALA A 177 6.64 6.44 -19.02
C ALA A 177 5.73 5.33 -18.47
N GLN A 178 6.25 4.48 -17.60
CA GLN A 178 5.49 3.42 -16.94
C GLN A 178 5.42 3.70 -15.44
N PRO A 179 4.25 3.63 -14.79
CA PRO A 179 4.13 3.87 -13.35
C PRO A 179 5.03 2.90 -12.57
N ILE A 180 5.79 3.41 -11.61
CA ILE A 180 6.59 2.57 -10.70
C ILE A 180 5.64 1.98 -9.65
N THR A 181 5.56 0.66 -9.56
CA THR A 181 4.72 -0.03 -8.56
C THR A 181 5.15 0.35 -7.13
N TYR A 182 4.16 0.54 -6.27
CA TYR A 182 4.36 0.78 -4.84
C TYR A 182 4.69 -0.54 -4.12
N GLU A 183 5.87 -0.59 -3.51
CA GLU A 183 6.44 -1.78 -2.85
C GLU A 183 6.34 -1.70 -1.31
N ASP A 184 5.82 -0.61 -0.74
CA ASP A 184 5.70 -0.43 0.71
C ASP A 184 4.27 -0.71 1.21
N PHE A 185 3.91 -0.16 2.38
CA PHE A 185 2.64 -0.41 3.07
C PHE A 185 1.93 0.88 3.45
N LEU A 186 0.60 0.84 3.58
CA LEU A 186 -0.17 1.98 4.09
C LEU A 186 0.21 2.26 5.56
N PRO A 187 0.47 3.52 5.95
CA PRO A 187 1.03 3.87 7.27
C PRO A 187 0.14 3.49 8.46
N VAL A 188 -1.18 3.42 8.26
CA VAL A 188 -2.15 3.05 9.32
C VAL A 188 -2.48 1.56 9.31
N SER A 189 -2.21 0.85 8.22
CA SER A 189 -2.62 -0.56 8.11
C SER A 189 -1.66 -1.51 8.83
N ALA A 190 -0.36 -1.17 8.95
CA ALA A 190 0.55 -1.98 9.78
C ALA A 190 0.11 -2.07 11.26
N ALA A 191 -0.47 -1.00 11.83
CA ALA A 191 -1.04 -1.01 13.19
C ALA A 191 -2.51 -1.45 13.21
N GLY A 192 -3.27 -1.12 12.16
CA GLY A 192 -4.69 -1.46 11.98
C GLY A 192 -4.94 -2.93 11.65
N ILE A 193 -4.02 -3.64 11.01
CA ILE A 193 -4.06 -5.10 10.83
C ILE A 193 -3.95 -5.77 12.19
N PHE A 194 -3.06 -5.27 13.07
CA PHE A 194 -3.05 -5.73 14.46
C PHE A 194 -4.33 -5.37 15.20
N GLN A 195 -4.98 -4.23 14.99
CA GLN A 195 -6.23 -3.92 15.71
C GLN A 195 -7.46 -4.64 15.15
N SER A 196 -7.60 -4.71 13.83
CA SER A 196 -8.74 -5.29 13.13
C SER A 196 -8.76 -6.83 13.16
N ASN A 197 -7.63 -7.47 13.48
CA ASN A 197 -7.55 -8.88 13.87
C ASN A 197 -7.98 -9.10 15.34
N LEU A 198 -8.13 -8.03 16.12
CA LEU A 198 -8.29 -8.10 17.58
C LEU A 198 -9.62 -7.56 18.12
N GLY A 199 -10.38 -6.76 17.35
CA GLY A 199 -11.73 -6.28 17.71
C GLY A 199 -12.00 -4.85 17.19
N ASN A 200 -13.27 -4.44 17.17
CA ASN A 200 -13.78 -3.21 16.53
C ASN A 200 -13.39 -1.86 17.19
N GLU A 201 -12.37 -1.80 18.05
CA GLU A 201 -12.02 -0.55 18.75
C GLU A 201 -10.83 0.18 18.09
N THR A 202 -11.15 1.23 17.35
CA THR A 202 -10.19 2.14 16.72
C THR A 202 -9.67 3.15 17.75
N GLN A 203 -8.40 3.01 18.19
CA GLN A 203 -7.72 4.09 18.92
C GLN A 203 -6.75 4.84 17.99
N THR A 204 -6.93 6.16 17.90
CA THR A 204 -6.05 7.09 17.19
C THR A 204 -4.72 7.24 17.94
N ARG A 205 -3.62 6.77 17.33
CA ARG A 205 -2.26 7.07 17.80
C ARG A 205 -1.62 8.17 16.95
N SER A 206 -1.04 9.16 17.63
CA SER A 206 -0.23 10.23 17.06
C SER A 206 1.17 9.71 16.71
N HIS A 207 1.71 10.13 15.55
CA HIS A 207 3.10 9.89 15.15
C HIS A 207 4.06 10.65 16.08
N GLY A 208 4.89 9.92 16.84
CA GLY A 208 5.97 10.50 17.63
C GLY A 208 7.33 10.03 17.13
N ASN A 209 8.24 10.97 16.85
CA ASN A 209 9.62 10.68 16.39
C ASN A 209 10.45 9.89 17.41
N ALA A 210 10.08 9.94 18.69
CA ALA A 210 10.80 9.25 19.77
C ALA A 210 10.83 7.72 19.62
N SER A 211 9.92 7.12 18.83
CA SER A 211 9.95 5.67 18.57
C SER A 211 10.87 5.27 17.41
N ARG A 212 11.25 6.18 16.51
CA ARG A 212 12.10 5.85 15.35
C ARG A 212 13.54 5.58 15.76
N GLU A 213 14.13 6.47 16.57
CA GLU A 213 15.51 6.31 17.04
C GLU A 213 15.69 5.00 17.81
N ALA A 214 14.76 4.70 18.72
CA ALA A 214 14.76 3.44 19.47
C ALA A 214 14.60 2.21 18.55
N PHE A 215 13.76 2.32 17.50
CA PHE A 215 13.59 1.26 16.52
C PHE A 215 14.87 1.01 15.70
N GLU A 216 15.48 2.05 15.15
CA GLU A 216 16.72 1.95 14.37
C GLU A 216 17.89 1.46 15.25
N GLN A 217 17.94 1.86 16.52
CA GLN A 217 18.91 1.34 17.49
C GLN A 217 18.73 -0.17 17.71
N ALA A 218 17.48 -0.65 17.88
CA ALA A 218 17.20 -2.06 18.04
C ALA A 218 17.43 -2.87 16.75
N LEU A 219 17.19 -2.26 15.58
CA LEU A 219 17.43 -2.85 14.26
C LEU A 219 18.93 -2.95 13.94
N GLY A 220 19.74 -2.02 14.46
CA GLY A 220 21.19 -1.94 14.24
C GLY A 220 21.61 -1.14 13.00
N CYS A 221 20.65 -0.52 12.30
CA CYS A 221 20.88 0.35 11.14
C CYS A 221 19.70 1.31 10.94
N PRO A 222 19.89 2.44 10.22
CA PRO A 222 18.79 3.32 9.86
C PRO A 222 17.84 2.64 8.87
N VAL A 223 16.54 2.96 8.94
CA VAL A 223 15.60 2.56 7.89
C VAL A 223 15.81 3.43 6.65
N LEU A 224 15.67 2.82 5.47
CA LEU A 224 15.75 3.54 4.20
C LEU A 224 14.52 4.43 4.01
N ASP A 225 14.71 5.57 3.35
CA ASP A 225 13.63 6.45 2.91
C ASP A 225 13.09 5.94 1.56
N GLU A 226 11.84 5.49 1.55
CA GLU A 226 11.19 4.96 0.36
C GLU A 226 11.08 5.99 -0.77
N PHE A 227 10.86 7.27 -0.46
CA PHE A 227 10.77 8.32 -1.47
C PHE A 227 12.10 8.51 -2.17
N GLN A 228 13.20 8.43 -1.44
CA GLN A 228 14.53 8.48 -2.03
C GLN A 228 14.75 7.31 -2.99
N LEU A 229 14.36 6.09 -2.60
CA LEU A 229 14.50 4.91 -3.46
C LEU A 229 13.69 5.02 -4.76
N TYR A 230 12.45 5.52 -4.69
CA TYR A 230 11.63 5.74 -5.88
C TYR A 230 12.18 6.86 -6.77
N GLN A 231 12.64 7.97 -6.17
CA GLN A 231 13.29 9.06 -6.90
C GLN A 231 14.52 8.55 -7.65
N GLU A 232 15.41 7.82 -6.98
CA GLU A 232 16.61 7.24 -7.58
C GLU A 232 16.25 6.28 -8.73
N ALA A 233 15.17 5.51 -8.59
CA ALA A 233 14.70 4.61 -9.65
C ALA A 233 14.18 5.37 -10.88
N GLU A 234 13.43 6.45 -10.68
CA GLU A 234 12.98 7.34 -11.75
C GLU A 234 14.17 8.02 -12.42
N GLU A 235 15.06 8.66 -11.67
CA GLU A 235 16.24 9.36 -12.20
C GLU A 235 17.17 8.43 -12.96
N ARG A 236 17.41 7.22 -12.45
CA ARG A 236 18.20 6.20 -13.15
C ARG A 236 17.58 5.84 -14.50
N SER A 237 16.25 5.85 -14.59
CA SER A 237 15.54 5.61 -15.85
C SER A 237 15.61 6.80 -16.82
N LYS A 238 15.53 8.03 -16.30
CA LYS A 238 15.74 9.27 -17.05
C LYS A 238 17.16 9.35 -17.64
N ARG A 239 18.19 9.06 -16.83
CA ARG A 239 19.60 8.98 -17.27
C ARG A 239 19.80 8.01 -18.43
N ARG A 240 19.19 6.81 -18.36
CA ARG A 240 19.25 5.84 -19.47
C ARG A 240 18.57 6.32 -20.75
N CYS A 241 17.63 7.25 -20.66
CA CYS A 241 16.97 7.87 -21.81
C CYS A 241 17.66 9.16 -22.28
N GLY A 242 18.71 9.63 -21.60
CA GLY A 242 19.38 10.89 -21.89
C GLY A 242 18.62 12.13 -21.41
N LEU A 243 17.66 11.98 -20.51
CA LEU A 243 16.82 13.07 -19.98
C LEU A 243 17.43 13.76 -18.74
N LEU A 244 18.45 13.15 -18.14
CA LEU A 244 19.16 13.63 -16.95
C LEU A 244 20.65 13.32 -17.08
#